data_AF-A0A9D5VLH2-F1
#
_entry.id   AF-A0A9D5VLH2-F1
#
_cell.length_a   1.000
_cell.length_b   1.000
_cell.length_c   1.000
_cell.angle_alpha   90.00
_cell.angle_beta   90.00
_cell.angle_gamma   90.00
#
_symmetry.space_group_name_H-M   'P 1'
#
loop_
_entity.id
_entity.type
_entity.pdbx_description
1 polymer ?
#
loop_
_entity_poly.entity_id
_entity_poly.type
_entity_poly.pdbx_seq_one_letter_code
_entity_poly.pdbx_strand_id
1 'polypeptide(L)'
;MKKNKHTGGDFDDFLKEEGLYEEVTAKALKKTSMYKLEKHLASKRGLKNKIRQVLKSPSMLERFLSDNPHVEFDTMVRAGLSVGFVPLIDWVPVGKIGKKLKKA
;
A
#
# COMPACT_ATOMS: atom_id res chain seq x y z
N MET A 1 -0.15 -9.35 29.91
CA MET A 1 0.18 -7.91 29.89
C MET A 1 -0.98 -7.16 30.55
N LYS A 2 -0.74 -6.31 31.57
CA LYS A 2 -1.78 -5.48 32.21
C LYS A 2 -2.28 -4.43 31.21
N LYS A 3 -3.60 -4.26 31.06
CA LYS A 3 -4.18 -3.17 30.25
C LYS A 3 -3.79 -1.82 30.88
N ASN A 4 -3.25 -0.91 30.09
CA ASN A 4 -2.90 0.43 30.52
C ASN A 4 -4.16 1.31 30.56
N LYS A 5 -4.44 1.95 31.72
CA LYS A 5 -5.63 2.78 31.94
C LYS A 5 -5.71 4.02 31.05
N HIS A 6 -4.60 4.40 30.42
CA HIS A 6 -4.49 5.54 29.50
C HIS A 6 -4.55 5.12 28.03
N THR A 7 -4.74 3.84 27.73
CA THR A 7 -4.94 3.38 26.35
C THR A 7 -6.36 3.71 25.92
N GLY A 8 -6.49 4.55 24.88
CA GLY A 8 -7.76 4.86 24.24
C GLY A 8 -8.39 3.66 23.54
N GLY A 9 -9.52 3.89 22.86
CA GLY A 9 -10.20 2.90 22.04
C GLY A 9 -9.35 2.39 20.86
N ASP A 10 -9.86 1.37 20.16
CA ASP A 10 -9.20 0.85 18.96
C ASP A 10 -9.29 1.89 17.82
N PHE A 11 -8.20 2.07 17.07
CA PHE A 11 -8.15 3.04 15.98
C PHE A 11 -9.07 2.65 14.82
N ASP A 12 -9.24 1.35 14.55
CA ASP A 12 -10.16 0.89 13.51
C ASP A 12 -11.61 1.22 13.88
N ASP A 13 -11.96 1.22 15.16
CA ASP A 13 -13.31 1.56 15.62
C ASP A 13 -13.56 3.06 15.50
N PHE A 14 -12.59 3.91 15.89
CA PHE A 14 -12.63 5.35 15.62
C PHE A 14 -12.83 5.65 14.13
N LEU A 15 -12.07 4.99 13.25
CA LEU A 15 -12.20 5.20 11.80
C LEU A 15 -13.57 4.78 11.24
N LYS A 16 -14.22 3.77 11.82
CA LYS A 16 -15.58 3.38 11.43
C LYS A 16 -16.61 4.39 11.90
N GLU A 17 -16.47 4.89 13.13
CA GLU A 17 -17.36 5.93 13.69
C GLU A 17 -17.31 7.20 12.84
N GLU A 18 -16.12 7.58 12.36
CA GLU A 18 -15.92 8.73 11.47
C GLU A 18 -16.27 8.46 10.00
N GLY A 19 -16.64 7.22 9.63
CA GLY A 19 -16.90 6.85 8.23
C GLY A 19 -15.65 6.85 7.33
N LEU A 20 -14.45 6.87 7.91
CA LEU A 20 -13.16 6.97 7.18
C LEU A 20 -12.49 5.60 6.96
N TYR A 21 -13.03 4.53 7.54
CA TYR A 21 -12.39 3.21 7.55
C TYR A 21 -11.99 2.72 6.17
N GLU A 22 -12.90 2.83 5.19
CA GLU A 22 -12.66 2.32 3.83
C GLU A 22 -11.55 3.09 3.12
N GLU A 23 -11.62 4.43 3.12
CA GLU A 23 -10.65 5.30 2.46
C GLU A 23 -9.25 5.13 3.07
N VAL A 24 -9.16 5.17 4.40
CA VAL A 24 -7.90 5.03 5.12
C VAL A 24 -7.29 3.65 4.90
N THR A 25 -8.12 2.60 4.90
CA THR A 25 -7.66 1.24 4.62
C THR A 25 -7.13 1.13 3.19
N ALA A 26 -7.81 1.69 2.19
CA ALA A 26 -7.37 1.67 0.80
C ALA A 26 -6.01 2.39 0.62
N LYS A 27 -5.87 3.59 1.20
CA LYS A 27 -4.60 4.35 1.20
C LYS A 27 -3.48 3.59 1.90
N ALA A 28 -3.76 3.01 3.06
CA ALA A 28 -2.77 2.23 3.83
C ALA A 28 -2.29 0.99 3.07
N LEU A 29 -3.19 0.27 2.40
CA LEU A 29 -2.85 -0.87 1.54
C LEU A 29 -1.96 -0.44 0.37
N LYS A 30 -2.36 0.60 -0.37
CA LYS A 30 -1.55 1.13 -1.48
C LYS A 30 -0.15 1.53 -1.03
N LYS A 31 -0.06 2.31 0.05
CA LYS A 31 1.21 2.76 0.63
C LYS A 31 2.09 1.59 1.07
N THR A 32 1.50 0.58 1.71
CA THR A 32 2.26 -0.59 2.18
C THR A 32 2.76 -1.44 1.02
N SER A 33 1.95 -1.62 -0.03
CA SER A 33 2.38 -2.32 -1.26
C SER A 33 3.56 -1.63 -1.93
N MET A 34 3.53 -0.28 -2.03
CA MET A 34 4.66 0.49 -2.57
C MET A 34 5.90 0.38 -1.68
N TYR A 35 5.73 0.47 -0.36
CA TYR A 35 6.83 0.30 0.58
C TYR A 35 7.51 -1.07 0.46
N LYS A 36 6.73 -2.15 0.30
CA LYS A 36 7.27 -3.50 0.07
C LYS A 36 8.03 -3.60 -1.24
N LEU A 37 7.46 -3.06 -2.33
CA LEU A 37 8.14 -3.03 -3.63
C LEU A 37 9.46 -2.25 -3.54
N GLU A 38 9.47 -1.11 -2.86
CA GLU A 38 10.69 -0.34 -2.60
C GLU A 38 11.72 -1.13 -1.78
N LYS A 39 11.29 -1.86 -0.74
CA LYS A 39 12.19 -2.68 0.09
C LYS A 39 12.85 -3.82 -0.68
N HIS A 40 12.14 -4.42 -1.63
CA HIS A 40 12.73 -5.46 -2.47
C HIS A 40 13.77 -4.92 -3.45
N LEU A 41 13.81 -3.61 -3.67
CA LEU A 41 14.74 -2.96 -4.60
C LEU A 41 15.88 -2.30 -3.83
N ALA A 42 17.12 -2.69 -4.13
CA ALA A 42 18.31 -2.11 -3.49
C ALA A 42 18.51 -0.60 -3.78
N SER A 43 17.86 -0.04 -4.81
CA SER A 43 17.97 1.38 -5.19
C SER A 43 16.64 1.99 -5.62
N LYS A 44 16.24 3.07 -4.93
CA LYS A 44 15.05 3.87 -5.28
C LYS A 44 15.19 4.62 -6.62
N ARG A 45 16.42 4.92 -7.06
CA ARG A 45 16.65 5.66 -8.31
C ARG A 45 16.37 4.79 -9.54
N GLY A 46 16.64 3.48 -9.45
CA GLY A 46 16.31 2.51 -10.49
C GLY A 46 14.80 2.28 -10.65
N LEU A 47 14.05 2.32 -9.54
CA LEU A 47 12.59 2.13 -9.52
C LEU A 47 11.85 3.15 -10.40
N LYS A 48 12.07 4.45 -10.15
CA LYS A 48 11.36 5.51 -10.87
C LYS A 48 11.62 5.45 -12.38
N ASN A 49 12.86 5.23 -12.79
CA ASN A 49 13.24 5.20 -14.21
C ASN A 49 12.62 4.01 -14.94
N LYS A 50 12.70 2.80 -14.37
CA LYS A 50 12.12 1.59 -14.97
C LYS A 50 10.59 1.67 -15.10
N ILE A 51 9.92 2.15 -14.05
CA ILE A 51 8.46 2.31 -14.08
C ILE A 51 8.06 3.41 -15.08
N ARG A 52 8.78 4.54 -15.12
CA ARG A 52 8.50 5.62 -16.09
C ARG A 52 8.53 5.12 -17.53
N GLN A 53 9.50 4.27 -17.88
CA GLN A 53 9.62 3.70 -19.22
C GLN A 53 8.40 2.86 -19.60
N VAL A 54 7.82 2.13 -18.64
CA VAL A 54 6.65 1.27 -18.90
C VAL A 54 5.33 2.03 -18.86
N LEU A 55 5.17 2.99 -17.95
CA LEU A 55 3.91 3.75 -17.80
C LEU A 55 3.74 4.84 -18.86
N LYS A 56 4.82 5.30 -19.49
CA LYS A 56 4.83 6.31 -20.58
C LYS A 56 4.08 7.61 -20.28
N SER A 57 3.79 7.89 -19.00
CA SER A 57 3.10 9.09 -18.54
C SER A 57 3.64 9.54 -17.17
N PRO A 58 4.11 10.80 -17.03
CA PRO A 58 4.57 11.35 -15.75
C PRO A 58 3.48 11.38 -14.68
N SER A 59 2.24 11.76 -15.05
CA SER A 59 1.12 11.84 -14.10
C SER A 59 0.72 10.46 -13.58
N MET A 60 0.80 9.42 -14.42
CA MET A 60 0.55 8.04 -14.02
C MET A 60 1.65 7.53 -13.07
N LEU A 61 2.91 7.90 -13.33
CA LEU A 61 4.03 7.60 -12.42
C LEU A 61 3.85 8.26 -11.06
N GLU A 62 3.51 9.54 -11.03
CA GLU A 62 3.28 10.27 -9.78
C GLU A 62 2.12 9.66 -8.99
N ARG A 63 1.00 9.36 -9.67
CA ARG A 63 -0.15 8.68 -9.06
C ARG A 63 0.19 7.29 -8.56
N PHE A 64 1.04 6.55 -9.28
CA PHE A 64 1.49 5.24 -8.86
C PHE A 64 2.36 5.30 -7.59
N LEU A 65 3.20 6.32 -7.46
CA LEU A 65 4.14 6.48 -6.35
C LEU A 65 3.54 7.25 -5.15
N SER A 66 2.39 7.91 -5.31
CA SER A 66 1.71 8.61 -4.23
C SER A 66 0.88 7.66 -3.35
N ASP A 67 0.22 8.23 -2.34
CA ASP A 67 -0.74 7.53 -1.50
C ASP A 67 -2.14 7.43 -2.13
N ASN A 68 -2.31 7.87 -3.40
CA ASN A 68 -3.56 7.74 -4.11
C ASN A 68 -3.92 6.26 -4.29
N PRO A 69 -5.01 5.77 -3.67
CA PRO A 69 -5.36 4.36 -3.71
C PRO A 69 -5.93 3.97 -5.07
N HIS A 70 -6.38 4.94 -5.86
CA HIS A 70 -6.95 4.72 -7.17
C HIS A 70 -5.82 4.56 -8.18
N VAL A 71 -5.41 3.33 -8.43
CA VAL A 71 -4.52 2.94 -9.52
C VAL A 71 -5.11 1.69 -10.14
N GLU A 72 -5.20 1.66 -11.47
CA GLU A 72 -5.68 0.49 -12.19
C GLU A 72 -4.77 -0.71 -11.93
N PHE A 73 -5.37 -1.89 -11.77
CA PHE A 73 -4.61 -3.08 -11.42
C PHE A 73 -3.55 -3.43 -12.48
N ASP A 74 -3.89 -3.23 -13.76
CA ASP A 74 -2.99 -3.44 -14.89
C ASP A 74 -1.71 -2.57 -14.79
N THR A 75 -1.86 -1.34 -14.32
CA THR A 75 -0.80 -0.34 -14.13
C THR A 75 0.13 -0.82 -13.03
N MET A 76 -0.42 -1.38 -11.95
CA MET A 76 0.38 -1.97 -10.87
C MET A 76 1.13 -3.23 -11.33
N VAL A 77 0.51 -4.08 -12.14
CA VAL A 77 1.16 -5.26 -12.73
C VAL A 77 2.30 -4.84 -13.67
N ARG A 78 2.05 -3.93 -14.60
CA ARG A 78 3.06 -3.41 -15.55
C ARG A 78 4.24 -2.75 -14.83
N ALA A 79 3.95 -1.90 -13.85
CA ALA A 79 4.98 -1.26 -13.03
C ALA A 79 5.82 -2.30 -12.28
N GLY A 80 5.19 -3.28 -11.62
CA GLY A 80 5.88 -4.36 -10.93
C GLY A 80 6.78 -5.17 -11.88
N LEU A 81 6.26 -5.59 -13.03
CA LEU A 81 6.99 -6.40 -14.01
C LEU A 81 8.25 -5.67 -14.50
N SER A 82 8.19 -4.35 -14.66
CA SER A 82 9.35 -3.53 -15.06
C SER A 82 10.53 -3.61 -14.07
N VAL A 83 10.25 -3.98 -12.82
CA VAL A 83 11.23 -4.10 -11.73
C VAL A 83 11.39 -5.53 -11.22
N GLY A 84 10.79 -6.52 -11.90
CA GLY A 84 10.94 -7.95 -11.60
C GLY A 84 9.98 -8.50 -10.53
N PHE A 85 8.86 -7.82 -10.26
CA PHE A 85 7.89 -8.23 -9.23
C PHE A 85 6.47 -8.30 -9.78
N VAL A 86 5.61 -9.12 -9.19
CA VAL A 86 4.19 -9.21 -9.53
C VAL A 86 3.36 -9.04 -8.26
N PRO A 87 2.28 -8.23 -8.26
CA PRO A 87 1.40 -8.14 -7.11
C PRO A 87 0.67 -9.47 -6.85
N LEU A 88 0.73 -9.97 -5.62
CA LEU A 88 -0.06 -11.09 -5.14
C LEU A 88 -1.29 -10.57 -4.39
N ILE A 89 -2.48 -11.08 -4.73
CA ILE A 89 -3.75 -10.71 -4.08
C ILE A 89 -4.21 -11.85 -3.17
N ASP A 90 -4.68 -11.51 -1.97
CA ASP A 90 -5.31 -12.43 -1.04
C ASP A 90 -6.38 -11.69 -0.22
N TRP A 91 -7.43 -12.40 0.19
CA TRP A 91 -8.49 -11.85 1.03
C TRP A 91 -8.12 -12.02 2.50
N VAL A 92 -8.27 -10.96 3.28
CA VAL A 92 -7.95 -10.96 4.71
C VAL A 92 -9.19 -10.52 5.48
N PRO A 93 -9.60 -11.26 6.52
CA PRO A 93 -10.69 -10.82 7.38
C PRO A 93 -10.42 -9.43 7.95
N VAL A 94 -11.49 -8.62 8.01
CA VAL A 94 -11.47 -7.29 8.64
C VAL A 94 -10.95 -7.40 10.08
N GLY A 95 -10.09 -6.46 10.50
CA GLY A 95 -9.42 -6.49 11.81
C GLY A 95 -8.21 -7.43 11.93
N LYS A 96 -7.87 -8.20 10.88
CA LYS A 96 -6.62 -9.01 10.83
C LYS A 96 -5.55 -8.43 9.91
N ILE A 97 -5.88 -7.38 9.14
CA ILE A 97 -5.00 -6.73 8.18
C ILE A 97 -3.68 -6.29 8.85
N GLY A 98 -3.75 -5.58 9.98
CA GLY A 98 -2.56 -5.12 10.71
C GLY A 98 -1.62 -6.24 11.19
N LYS A 99 -2.15 -7.45 11.47
CA LYS A 99 -1.33 -8.61 11.85
C LYS A 99 -0.63 -9.25 10.65
N LYS A 100 -1.25 -9.26 9.46
CA LYS A 100 -0.60 -9.72 8.22
C LYS A 100 0.45 -8.72 7.72
N LEU A 101 0.16 -7.41 7.80
CA LEU A 101 1.09 -6.37 7.33
C LEU A 101 2.38 -6.30 8.16
N LYS A 102 2.33 -6.61 9.46
CA LYS A 102 3.53 -6.64 10.33
C LYS A 102 4.43 -7.87 10.14
N LYS A 103 3.96 -8.92 9.45
CA LYS A 103 4.68 -10.19 9.29
C LYS A 103 5.43 -10.31 7.95
N ALA A 104 5.38 -9.29 7.10
CA ALA A 104 5.89 -9.33 5.73
C ALA A 104 6.83 -8.17 5.44
#